data_AF-A0A3C2AIJ6-F1
#
_entry.id   AF-A0A3C2AIJ6-F1
#
_cell.length_a   1.000
_cell.length_b   1.000
_cell.length_c   1.000
_cell.angle_alpha   90.00
_cell.angle_beta   90.00
_cell.angle_gamma   90.00
#
_symmetry.space_group_name_H-M   'P 1'
#
loop_
_entity.id
_entity.type
_entity.pdbx_description
1 polymer ?
#
loop_
_entity_poly.entity_id
_entity_poly.type
_entity_poly.pdbx_seq_one_letter_code
_entity_poly.pdbx_strand_id
1 'polypeptide(L)'
;MNDTEFVVRPVFRAGMSWRAGRESYIRASYGQGYRFPTIAEKYIRTNSGGLGVFPNQDLKPETSWNMEIGFKQGFKAGKFFGYFDLVGFWQEYENSVQFVMGRYSATEVLPGFKFLNTGKNRVRGIETSVMGGGQFTKSFGMTVIAGYTYTIP
;
A
#
# COMPACT_ATOMS: atom_id res chain seq x y z
N MET A 1 4.93 29.59 20.27
CA MET A 1 3.68 29.38 19.51
C MET A 1 3.77 27.98 18.91
N ASN A 2 3.36 26.98 19.70
CA ASN A 2 3.19 25.61 19.24
C ASN A 2 1.75 25.52 18.72
N ASP A 3 1.54 25.80 17.44
CA ASP A 3 0.29 25.39 16.80
C ASP A 3 0.33 23.87 16.69
N THR A 4 -0.27 23.24 17.69
CA THR A 4 -0.65 21.84 17.65
C THR A 4 -1.80 21.76 16.65
N GLU A 5 -1.48 21.69 15.36
CA GLU A 5 -2.43 21.28 14.34
C GLU A 5 -2.90 19.87 14.67
N PHE A 6 -3.96 19.76 15.48
CA PHE A 6 -4.74 18.55 15.61
C PHE A 6 -5.45 18.31 14.29
N VAL A 7 -4.75 17.74 13.31
CA VAL A 7 -5.36 17.32 12.06
C VAL A 7 -6.15 16.05 12.33
N VAL A 8 -7.43 16.22 12.70
CA VAL A 8 -8.38 15.11 12.79
C VAL A 8 -8.89 14.83 11.38
N ARG A 9 -8.49 13.70 10.81
CA ARG A 9 -9.00 13.25 9.52
C ARG A 9 -9.75 11.93 9.67
N PRO A 10 -11.10 11.92 9.58
CA PRO A 10 -11.83 10.66 9.60
C PRO A 10 -11.47 9.83 8.37
N VAL A 11 -11.24 8.53 8.58
CA VAL A 11 -10.99 7.57 7.51
C VAL A 11 -12.14 6.60 7.43
N PHE A 12 -12.70 6.45 6.23
CA PHE A 12 -13.79 5.51 5.99
C PHE A 12 -13.26 4.23 5.34
N ARG A 13 -13.83 3.10 5.74
CA ARG A 13 -13.57 1.79 5.16
C ARG A 13 -14.89 1.05 5.01
N ALA A 14 -15.10 0.46 3.85
CA ALA A 14 -16.25 -0.35 3.54
C ALA A 14 -15.79 -1.59 2.78
N GLY A 15 -16.47 -2.71 3.02
CA GLY A 15 -16.18 -3.96 2.33
C GLY A 15 -17.45 -4.78 2.18
N MET A 16 -17.55 -5.47 1.06
CA MET A 16 -18.65 -6.38 0.74
C MET A 16 -18.07 -7.71 0.28
N SER A 17 -18.71 -8.80 0.72
CA SER A 17 -18.45 -10.14 0.23
C SER A 17 -19.80 -10.79 -0.09
N TRP A 18 -19.96 -11.26 -1.31
CA TRP A 18 -21.19 -11.86 -1.80
C TRP A 18 -20.92 -13.22 -2.41
N ARG A 19 -21.72 -14.20 -2.01
CA ARG A 19 -21.70 -15.54 -2.59
C ARG A 19 -22.52 -15.55 -3.87
N ALA A 20 -21.84 -15.36 -5.01
CA ALA A 20 -22.46 -15.34 -6.32
C ALA A 20 -22.88 -16.73 -6.82
N GLY A 21 -22.33 -17.80 -6.23
CA GLY A 21 -22.61 -19.16 -6.65
C GLY A 21 -22.03 -20.23 -5.72
N ARG A 22 -21.99 -21.47 -6.21
CA ARG A 22 -21.42 -22.60 -5.45
C ARG A 22 -19.91 -22.44 -5.36
N GLU A 23 -19.44 -22.19 -4.14
CA GLU A 23 -18.04 -21.86 -3.84
C GLU A 23 -17.48 -20.66 -4.63
N SER A 24 -18.35 -19.79 -5.13
CA SER A 24 -17.98 -18.57 -5.85
C SER A 24 -18.28 -17.34 -4.99
N TYR A 25 -17.27 -16.52 -4.75
CA TYR A 25 -17.35 -15.33 -3.91
C TYR A 25 -16.81 -14.12 -4.66
N ILE A 26 -17.62 -13.07 -4.74
CA ILE A 26 -17.21 -11.75 -5.21
C ILE A 26 -16.96 -10.89 -3.98
N ARG A 27 -15.82 -10.21 -3.94
CA ARG A 27 -15.42 -9.31 -2.86
C ARG A 27 -15.12 -7.95 -3.45
N ALA A 28 -15.50 -6.91 -2.73
CA ALA A 28 -15.08 -5.55 -3.02
C ALA A 28 -14.72 -4.86 -1.72
N SER A 29 -13.67 -4.04 -1.73
CA SER A 29 -13.29 -3.22 -0.59
C SER A 29 -12.92 -1.82 -1.05
N TYR A 30 -13.19 -0.85 -0.18
CA TYR A 30 -12.73 0.52 -0.34
C TYR A 30 -12.24 1.00 1.01
N GLY A 31 -11.10 1.69 1.03
CA GLY A 31 -10.53 2.22 2.25
C GLY A 31 -9.72 3.48 2.04
N GLN A 32 -9.78 4.35 3.04
CA GLN A 32 -8.94 5.54 3.10
C GLN A 32 -7.75 5.32 4.03
N GLY A 33 -6.63 5.93 3.67
CA GLY A 33 -5.37 5.93 4.38
C GLY A 33 -4.89 7.36 4.61
N TYR A 34 -4.14 7.55 5.68
CA TYR A 34 -3.58 8.83 6.05
C TYR A 34 -2.31 8.60 6.89
N ARG A 35 -1.25 9.35 6.60
CA ARG A 35 0.01 9.28 7.34
C ARG A 35 0.43 10.67 7.81
N PHE A 36 0.53 10.82 9.13
CA PHE A 36 1.12 12.02 9.71
C PHE A 36 2.62 12.07 9.40
N PRO A 37 3.16 13.26 9.10
CA PRO A 37 4.60 13.44 9.05
C PRO A 37 5.20 13.22 10.43
N THR A 38 6.29 12.48 10.49
CA THR A 38 7.04 12.24 11.72
C THR A 38 7.74 13.51 12.20
N ILE A 39 8.11 13.54 13.49
CA ILE A 39 8.92 14.64 14.07
C ILE A 39 10.23 14.79 13.29
N ALA A 40 10.86 13.67 12.91
CA ALA A 40 12.08 13.68 12.11
C ALA A 40 11.85 14.33 10.73
N GLU A 41 10.80 13.94 10.00
CA GLU A 41 10.51 14.51 8.68
C GLU A 41 10.24 16.02 8.71
N LYS A 42 9.63 16.54 9.79
CA LYS A 42 9.36 17.98 9.93
C LYS A 42 10.56 18.78 10.42
N TYR A 43 11.30 18.25 11.40
CA TYR A 43 12.21 19.07 12.21
C TYR A 43 13.68 18.66 12.16
N ILE A 44 14.02 17.53 11.52
CA ILE A 44 15.43 17.12 11.47
C ILE A 44 16.27 18.16 10.73
N ARG A 45 17.37 18.55 11.38
CA ARG A 45 18.42 19.35 10.78
C ARG A 45 19.75 18.69 11.13
N THR A 46 20.46 18.22 10.12
CA THR A 46 21.78 17.63 10.30
C THR A 46 22.65 17.95 9.10
N ASN A 47 23.96 17.88 9.26
CA ASN A 47 24.91 18.00 8.17
C ASN A 47 25.92 16.86 8.32
N SER A 48 26.05 16.04 7.28
CA SER A 48 27.00 14.93 7.25
C SER A 48 27.80 15.00 5.96
N GLY A 49 29.12 15.14 6.08
CA GLY A 49 30.03 15.19 4.92
C GLY A 49 29.76 16.35 3.95
N GLY A 50 29.15 17.45 4.41
CA GLY A 50 28.79 18.61 3.58
C GLY A 50 27.42 18.50 2.90
N LEU A 51 26.72 17.38 3.03
CA LEU A 51 25.33 17.22 2.59
C LEU A 51 24.40 17.51 3.78
N GLY A 52 23.70 18.65 3.72
CA GLY A 52 22.71 19.03 4.72
C GLY A 52 21.38 18.29 4.56
N VAL A 53 20.72 17.97 5.67
CA VAL A 53 19.28 17.66 5.71
C VAL A 53 18.57 18.84 6.35
N PHE A 54 17.56 19.36 5.66
CA PHE A 54 16.84 20.56 6.03
C PHE A 54 15.43 20.25 6.52
N PRO A 55 14.95 20.95 7.56
CA PRO A 55 13.60 20.77 8.08
C PRO A 55 12.54 21.30 7.11
N ASN A 56 11.34 20.73 7.18
CA ASN A 56 10.15 21.22 6.50
C ASN A 56 8.97 21.28 7.48
N GLN A 57 8.77 22.42 8.13
CA GLN A 57 7.69 22.59 9.11
C GLN A 57 6.31 22.59 8.43
N ASP A 58 6.25 23.06 7.18
CA ASP A 58 5.06 23.11 6.32
C ASP A 58 4.68 21.74 5.73
N LEU A 59 5.39 20.67 6.11
CA LEU A 59 5.14 19.33 5.60
C LEU A 59 3.73 18.90 5.99
N LYS A 60 2.93 18.62 4.97
CA LYS A 60 1.56 18.16 5.10
C LYS A 60 1.50 16.65 5.23
N PRO A 61 0.44 16.12 5.84
CA PRO A 61 0.17 14.70 5.85
C PRO A 61 -0.05 14.10 4.46
N GLU A 62 0.32 12.83 4.30
CA GLU A 62 0.00 12.04 3.10
C GLU A 62 -1.39 11.44 3.23
N THR A 63 -2.11 11.39 2.12
CA THR A 63 -3.44 10.76 2.08
C THR A 63 -3.55 9.78 0.96
N SER A 64 -4.34 8.73 1.16
CA SER A 64 -4.58 7.76 0.12
C SER A 64 -5.99 7.20 0.17
N TRP A 65 -6.41 6.64 -0.95
CA TRP A 65 -7.55 5.74 -0.99
C TRP A 65 -7.18 4.50 -1.80
N ASN A 66 -7.77 3.38 -1.43
CA ASN A 66 -7.62 2.08 -2.06
C ASN A 66 -9.03 1.58 -2.42
N MET A 67 -9.13 0.94 -3.58
CA MET A 67 -10.24 0.08 -3.95
C MET A 67 -9.71 -1.27 -4.44
N GLU A 68 -10.34 -2.35 -3.99
CA GLU A 68 -10.06 -3.70 -4.45
C GLU A 68 -11.36 -4.38 -4.91
N ILE A 69 -11.25 -5.18 -5.96
CA ILE A 69 -12.31 -6.10 -6.39
C ILE A 69 -11.70 -7.49 -6.61
N GLY A 70 -12.33 -8.49 -6.02
CA GLY A 70 -11.83 -9.86 -6.02
C GLY A 70 -12.91 -10.86 -6.42
N PHE A 71 -12.49 -11.91 -7.10
CA PHE A 71 -13.29 -13.09 -7.40
C PHE A 71 -12.56 -14.34 -6.93
N LYS A 72 -13.21 -15.11 -6.08
CA LYS A 72 -12.70 -16.37 -5.54
C LYS A 72 -13.61 -17.51 -5.93
N GLN A 73 -13.04 -18.55 -6.55
CA GLN A 73 -13.76 -19.74 -7.00
C GLN A 73 -13.17 -20.99 -6.37
N GLY A 74 -13.97 -21.72 -5.61
CA GLY A 74 -13.63 -23.08 -5.17
C GLY A 74 -13.79 -24.07 -6.30
N PHE A 75 -12.87 -25.03 -6.37
CA PHE A 75 -12.90 -26.11 -7.34
C PHE A 75 -12.60 -27.45 -6.66
N LYS A 76 -13.13 -28.52 -7.25
CA LYS A 76 -12.90 -29.90 -6.80
C LYS A 76 -12.62 -30.77 -8.00
N ALA A 77 -11.44 -31.39 -8.02
CA ALA A 77 -11.02 -32.37 -9.02
C ALA A 77 -10.69 -33.69 -8.31
N GLY A 78 -11.66 -34.60 -8.23
CA GLY A 78 -11.53 -35.86 -7.51
C GLY A 78 -11.29 -35.67 -6.00
N LYS A 79 -10.11 -36.09 -5.53
CA LYS A 79 -9.67 -35.93 -4.13
C LYS A 79 -8.96 -34.61 -3.86
N PHE A 80 -8.68 -33.82 -4.90
CA PHE A 80 -8.09 -32.50 -4.78
C PHE A 80 -9.17 -31.44 -4.71
N PHE A 81 -9.07 -30.53 -3.74
CA PHE A 81 -9.99 -29.41 -3.56
C PHE A 81 -9.20 -28.15 -3.23
N GLY A 82 -9.67 -27.02 -3.72
CA GLY A 82 -8.95 -25.77 -3.56
C GLY A 82 -9.77 -24.57 -3.99
N TYR A 83 -9.09 -23.43 -4.02
CA TYR A 83 -9.60 -22.14 -4.42
C TYR A 83 -8.63 -21.49 -5.39
N PHE A 84 -9.19 -20.91 -6.44
CA PHE A 84 -8.56 -19.91 -7.27
C PHE A 84 -9.07 -18.54 -6.82
N ASP A 85 -8.18 -17.56 -6.71
CA ASP A 85 -8.50 -16.18 -6.32
C ASP A 85 -7.85 -15.22 -7.31
N LEU A 86 -8.60 -14.20 -7.70
CA LEU A 86 -8.17 -13.14 -8.61
C LEU A 86 -8.62 -11.82 -8.01
N VAL A 87 -7.69 -10.90 -7.78
CA VAL A 87 -7.94 -9.60 -7.18
C VAL A 87 -7.33 -8.51 -8.04
N GLY A 88 -8.13 -7.51 -8.41
CA GLY A 88 -7.65 -6.25 -8.97
C GLY A 88 -7.63 -5.20 -7.87
N PHE A 89 -6.54 -4.42 -7.80
CA PHE A 89 -6.38 -3.35 -6.83
C PHE A 89 -5.99 -2.03 -7.49
N TRP A 90 -6.48 -0.93 -6.93
CA TRP A 90 -6.18 0.44 -7.33
C TRP A 90 -6.01 1.30 -6.10
N GLN A 91 -4.87 1.98 -6.00
CA GLN A 91 -4.55 2.87 -4.91
C GLN A 91 -4.00 4.18 -5.44
N GLU A 92 -4.48 5.30 -4.90
CA GLU A 92 -3.93 6.61 -5.17
C GLU A 92 -3.47 7.28 -3.90
N TYR A 93 -2.38 8.03 -4.03
CA TYR A 93 -1.77 8.81 -2.99
C TYR A 93 -1.76 10.28 -3.41
N GLU A 94 -2.00 11.15 -2.43
CA GLU A 94 -1.86 12.60 -2.56
C GLU A 94 -0.91 13.11 -1.49
N ASN A 95 -0.11 14.12 -1.83
CA ASN A 95 0.91 14.73 -0.98
C ASN A 95 1.99 13.74 -0.50
N SER A 96 2.39 12.78 -1.34
CA SER A 96 3.42 11.80 -0.98
C SER A 96 4.70 12.48 -0.49
N VAL A 97 5.13 12.19 0.74
CA VAL A 97 6.35 12.76 1.31
C VAL A 97 7.53 12.00 0.70
N GLN A 98 8.39 12.71 -0.02
CA GLN A 98 9.62 12.16 -0.57
C GLN A 98 10.83 12.91 -0.04
N PHE A 99 11.94 12.20 0.03
CA PHE A 99 13.23 12.75 0.42
C PHE A 99 13.97 13.24 -0.83
N VAL A 100 13.90 14.54 -1.09
CA VAL A 100 14.31 15.13 -2.36
C VAL A 100 15.63 15.87 -2.19
N MET A 101 16.61 15.57 -3.04
CA MET A 101 17.86 16.31 -3.13
C MET A 101 17.65 17.63 -3.87
N GLY A 102 18.19 18.73 -3.35
CA GLY A 102 18.06 20.06 -3.95
C GLY A 102 18.87 21.12 -3.22
N ARG A 103 18.85 22.34 -3.73
CA ARG A 103 19.45 23.50 -3.05
C ARG A 103 18.41 24.12 -2.12
N TYR A 104 18.57 23.90 -0.81
CA TYR A 104 17.68 24.41 0.23
C TYR A 104 18.34 25.45 1.15
N SER A 105 19.63 25.72 0.93
CA SER A 105 20.37 26.79 1.60
C SER A 105 21.17 27.57 0.57
N ALA A 106 21.23 28.89 0.75
CA ALA A 106 22.10 29.78 -0.03
C ALA A 106 23.56 29.76 0.47
N THR A 107 23.80 29.22 1.67
CA THR A 107 25.12 29.22 2.31
C THR A 107 25.86 27.89 2.20
N GLU A 108 25.17 26.79 1.89
CA GLU A 108 25.80 25.49 1.68
C GLU A 108 26.23 25.34 0.21
N VAL A 109 27.48 24.89 -0.01
CA VAL A 109 28.07 24.73 -1.35
C VAL A 109 27.47 23.53 -2.09
N LEU A 110 27.16 22.45 -1.36
CA LEU A 110 26.60 21.23 -1.90
C LEU A 110 25.06 21.22 -1.80
N PRO A 111 24.34 20.53 -2.71
CA PRO A 111 22.92 20.24 -2.54
C PRO A 111 22.70 19.45 -1.25
N GLY A 112 21.58 19.70 -0.58
CA GLY A 112 21.14 18.91 0.56
C GLY A 112 19.85 18.17 0.26
N PHE A 113 19.23 17.65 1.31
CA PHE A 113 17.97 16.92 1.23
C PHE A 113 16.90 17.60 2.05
N LYS A 114 15.65 17.49 1.60
CA LYS A 114 14.47 17.96 2.32
C LYS A 114 13.31 17.00 2.07
N PHE A 115 12.53 16.75 3.11
CA PHE A 115 11.24 16.06 2.96
C PHE A 115 10.23 17.02 2.35
N LEU A 116 9.64 16.65 1.22
CA LEU A 116 8.66 17.47 0.50
C LEU A 116 7.42 16.64 0.19
N ASN A 117 6.24 17.24 0.28
CA ASN A 117 5.04 16.68 -0.33
C ASN A 117 5.17 16.79 -1.85
N THR A 118 5.39 15.67 -2.51
CA THR A 118 5.33 15.53 -3.95
C THR A 118 3.89 15.26 -4.40
N GLY A 119 3.70 15.20 -5.72
CA GLY A 119 2.39 15.13 -6.34
C GLY A 119 1.65 13.80 -6.12
N LYS A 120 0.77 13.50 -7.07
CA LYS A 120 -0.07 12.30 -7.02
C LYS A 120 0.71 11.08 -7.48
N ASN A 121 0.67 10.02 -6.69
CA ASN A 121 1.21 8.72 -7.05
C ASN A 121 0.06 7.71 -7.15
N ARG A 122 0.16 6.74 -8.07
CA ARG A 122 -0.88 5.73 -8.28
C ARG A 122 -0.23 4.36 -8.38
N VAL A 123 -0.74 3.40 -7.60
CA VAL A 123 -0.33 2.01 -7.69
C VAL A 123 -1.56 1.19 -8.06
N ARG A 124 -1.47 0.38 -9.11
CA ARG A 124 -2.56 -0.51 -9.52
C ARG A 124 -2.02 -1.83 -10.02
N GLY A 125 -2.81 -2.88 -9.92
CA GLY A 125 -2.34 -4.19 -10.32
C GLY A 125 -3.38 -5.27 -10.18
N ILE A 126 -2.91 -6.47 -10.47
CA ILE A 126 -3.69 -7.70 -10.36
C ILE A 126 -2.87 -8.71 -9.59
N GLU A 127 -3.51 -9.40 -8.67
CA GLU A 127 -3.00 -10.55 -7.95
C GLU A 127 -3.84 -11.77 -8.28
N THR A 128 -3.19 -12.89 -8.54
CA THR A 128 -3.85 -14.19 -8.67
C THR A 128 -3.19 -15.19 -7.74
N SER A 129 -3.99 -16.05 -7.11
CA SER A 129 -3.47 -17.15 -6.31
C SER A 129 -4.31 -18.41 -6.47
N VAL A 130 -3.64 -19.55 -6.28
CA VAL A 130 -4.23 -20.87 -6.20
C VAL A 130 -3.78 -21.50 -4.90
N MET A 131 -4.74 -21.98 -4.12
CA MET A 131 -4.49 -22.76 -2.92
C MET A 131 -5.35 -24.02 -2.97
N GLY A 132 -4.77 -25.18 -2.74
CA GLY A 132 -5.54 -26.42 -2.73
C GLY A 132 -4.74 -27.58 -2.18
N GLY A 133 -5.44 -28.65 -1.85
CA GLY A 133 -4.81 -29.86 -1.36
C GLY A 133 -5.68 -31.08 -1.58
N GLY A 134 -5.07 -32.25 -1.42
CA GLY A 134 -5.77 -33.52 -1.56
C GLY A 134 -4.96 -34.67 -1.00
N GLN A 135 -5.66 -35.60 -0.37
CA GLN A 135 -5.10 -36.88 0.05
C GLN A 135 -5.39 -37.92 -1.04
N PHE A 136 -4.39 -38.31 -1.82
CA PHE A 136 -4.60 -39.20 -2.97
C PHE A 136 -4.59 -40.68 -2.57
N THR A 137 -3.71 -41.06 -1.63
CA THR A 137 -3.63 -42.41 -1.05
C THR A 137 -3.52 -42.34 0.48
N LYS A 138 -3.48 -43.47 1.19
CA LYS A 138 -3.29 -43.46 2.67
C LYS A 138 -1.95 -42.83 3.10
N SER A 139 -0.95 -42.83 2.22
CA SER A 139 0.41 -42.37 2.53
C SER A 139 0.85 -41.13 1.75
N PHE A 140 0.06 -40.69 0.76
CA PHE A 140 0.42 -39.55 -0.08
C PHE A 140 -0.71 -38.51 -0.13
N GLY A 141 -0.38 -37.32 0.37
CA GLY A 141 -1.17 -36.11 0.24
C GLY A 141 -0.30 -34.97 -0.27
N MET A 142 -0.94 -33.99 -0.90
CA MET A 142 -0.26 -32.81 -1.45
C MET A 142 -1.05 -31.57 -1.11
N THR A 143 -0.34 -30.49 -0.80
CA THR A 143 -0.88 -29.13 -0.67
C THR A 143 -0.09 -28.21 -1.58
N VAL A 144 -0.79 -27.35 -2.30
CA VAL A 144 -0.24 -26.38 -3.24
C VAL A 144 -0.71 -25.00 -2.83
N ILE A 145 0.23 -24.07 -2.76
CA ILE A 145 -0.01 -22.64 -2.62
C ILE A 145 0.88 -21.97 -3.66
N ALA A 146 0.28 -21.27 -4.60
CA ALA A 146 0.99 -20.53 -5.64
C ALA A 146 0.30 -19.19 -5.84
N GLY A 147 1.08 -18.14 -6.09
CA GLY A 147 0.57 -16.80 -6.31
C GLY A 147 1.44 -16.01 -7.28
N TYR A 148 0.84 -15.05 -7.95
CA TYR A 148 1.51 -14.13 -8.85
C TYR A 148 0.86 -12.74 -8.74
N THR A 149 1.71 -11.72 -8.61
CA THR A 149 1.26 -10.32 -8.50
C THR A 149 1.94 -9.50 -9.58
N TYR A 150 1.15 -8.77 -10.35
CA TYR A 150 1.61 -7.81 -11.34
C TYR A 150 1.18 -6.40 -10.93
N THR A 151 2.14 -5.51 -10.77
CA THR A 151 1.93 -4.15 -10.25
C THR A 151 2.48 -3.11 -11.22
N ILE A 152 1.69 -2.08 -11.47
CA ILE A 152 2.06 -0.86 -12.20
C ILE A 152 2.16 0.28 -11.18
N PRO A 153 3.37 0.80 -10.92
CA PRO A 153 3.59 1.94 -10.03
C PRO A 153 3.35 3.29 -10.70
#